data_AF-A0A1H5F4Y1-F1
#
_entry.id   AF-A0A1H5F4Y1-F1
#
_cell.length_a   1.000
_cell.length_b   1.000
_cell.length_c   1.000
_cell.angle_alpha   90.00
_cell.angle_beta   90.00
_cell.angle_gamma   90.00
#
_symmetry.space_group_name_H-M   'P 1'
#
loop_
_entity.id
_entity.type
_entity.pdbx_description
1 polymer ?
#
loop_
_entity_poly.entity_id
_entity_poly.type
_entity_poly.pdbx_seq_one_letter_code
_entity_poly.pdbx_strand_id
1 'polypeptide(L)'
;MAKFCTTPRAAGAPRWAAAKVGTIVEWVVRQEYCVSKGGCNPYQRGGTGTDFFDERSDTTRCRFLASFLATRQQLDPADEGFISGACEQRKKPVDPGDDENERFAVPDIITHEPGVRMEFYEIKPNSEDGREAARAKVETFLSLVDFLAVDRPDFKKYGKGTQFNPDRTITFYQRDYLGIVPCKASLHYRRATEPEIAEGVIVYEICVEVDGELLEAFAKAIIVSAVIAALAALAAAAIAVIFGGGVLGPAVLAFESPMGGSVGPDGDNDPQDVRYVQALVDDWRAGTGGSLIAIDGSFGEETAGALSDFQTAAGLEDTAGSLTPGDATETELESTHLNNLMAAADLSEFQPEGLGDVVFGPDPDGIDTDLEEEQDLQTAFNAFVQQYLVDLRNVV
;
A
#
# COMPACT_ATOMS: atom_id res chain seq x y z
N MET A 1 19.44 -9.92 14.08
CA MET A 1 18.33 -9.48 13.23
C MET A 1 18.83 -9.22 11.82
N ALA A 2 18.33 -9.98 10.85
CA ALA A 2 18.50 -9.67 9.44
C ALA A 2 17.45 -8.63 9.04
N LYS A 3 17.83 -7.66 8.20
CA LYS A 3 16.94 -6.62 7.69
C LYS A 3 16.92 -6.69 6.16
N PHE A 4 15.74 -6.75 5.58
CA PHE A 4 15.53 -6.75 4.14
C PHE A 4 14.55 -5.64 3.79
N CYS A 5 14.93 -4.75 2.87
CA CYS A 5 14.09 -3.64 2.41
C CYS A 5 13.88 -3.73 0.90
N THR A 6 12.64 -3.58 0.45
CA THR A 6 12.29 -3.54 -0.97
C THR A 6 10.98 -2.79 -1.19
N THR A 7 10.64 -2.51 -2.44
CA THR A 7 9.34 -1.91 -2.77
C THR A 7 8.25 -3.00 -2.83
N PRO A 8 6.96 -2.66 -2.62
CA PRO A 8 5.88 -3.65 -2.72
C PRO A 8 5.89 -4.39 -4.06
N ARG A 9 6.15 -3.68 -5.17
CA ARG A 9 6.19 -4.29 -6.51
C ARG A 9 7.34 -5.28 -6.64
N ALA A 10 8.54 -4.95 -6.14
CA ALA A 10 9.69 -5.84 -6.17
C ALA A 10 9.57 -7.02 -5.18
N ALA A 11 8.69 -6.91 -4.18
CA ALA A 11 8.29 -8.03 -3.32
C ALA A 11 7.27 -8.99 -3.97
N GLY A 12 6.68 -8.62 -5.12
CA GLY A 12 5.68 -9.43 -5.82
C GLY A 12 4.24 -8.93 -5.64
N ALA A 13 4.00 -7.82 -4.95
CA ALA A 13 2.65 -7.28 -4.82
C ALA A 13 2.06 -6.89 -6.20
N PRO A 14 0.75 -7.11 -6.43
CA PRO A 14 0.09 -6.71 -7.65
C PRO A 14 0.13 -5.18 -7.81
N ARG A 15 0.01 -4.71 -9.06
CA ARG A 15 0.16 -3.28 -9.42
C ARG A 15 -0.77 -2.39 -8.59
N TRP A 16 -2.03 -2.78 -8.46
CA TRP A 16 -3.03 -2.03 -7.71
C TRP A 16 -2.67 -1.91 -6.21
N ALA A 17 -2.18 -2.99 -5.58
CA ALA A 17 -1.82 -2.97 -4.16
C ALA A 17 -0.59 -2.09 -3.94
N ALA A 18 0.42 -2.19 -4.81
CA ALA A 18 1.58 -1.30 -4.79
C ALA A 18 1.18 0.17 -4.97
N ALA A 19 0.21 0.46 -5.84
CA ALA A 19 -0.33 1.82 -6.03
C ALA A 19 -1.03 2.33 -4.76
N LYS A 20 -1.86 1.51 -4.10
CA LYS A 20 -2.52 1.88 -2.83
C LYS A 20 -1.51 2.13 -1.71
N VAL A 21 -0.43 1.32 -1.62
CA VAL A 21 0.69 1.62 -0.70
C VAL A 21 1.30 2.97 -1.03
N GLY A 22 1.53 3.29 -2.31
CA GLY A 22 1.99 4.62 -2.74
C GLY A 22 1.12 5.75 -2.20
N THR A 23 -0.20 5.65 -2.35
CA THR A 23 -1.16 6.62 -1.82
C THR A 23 -1.09 6.76 -0.29
N ILE A 24 -0.94 5.64 0.44
CA ILE A 24 -0.75 5.67 1.90
C ILE A 24 0.53 6.43 2.26
N VAL A 25 1.63 6.16 1.56
CA VAL A 25 2.90 6.84 1.81
C VAL A 25 2.80 8.33 1.52
N GLU A 26 2.21 8.71 0.38
CA GLU A 26 1.97 10.12 0.03
C GLU A 26 1.21 10.85 1.13
N TRP A 27 0.15 10.22 1.65
CA TRP A 27 -0.62 10.76 2.76
C TRP A 27 0.21 10.91 4.05
N VAL A 28 0.99 9.89 4.42
CA VAL A 28 1.83 9.92 5.64
C VAL A 28 2.89 11.02 5.54
N VAL A 29 3.58 11.08 4.40
CA VAL A 29 4.60 12.07 4.11
C VAL A 29 4.02 13.48 4.12
N ARG A 30 2.80 13.67 3.61
CA ARG A 30 2.06 14.93 3.72
C ARG A 30 1.83 15.34 5.17
N GLN A 31 1.33 14.45 6.03
CA GLN A 31 1.09 14.81 7.43
C GLN A 31 2.39 15.22 8.13
N GLU A 32 3.45 14.45 7.92
CA GLU A 32 4.76 14.78 8.51
C GLU A 32 5.33 16.09 7.93
N TYR A 33 5.19 16.32 6.62
CA TYR A 33 5.54 17.58 5.99
C TYR A 33 4.86 18.74 6.72
N CYS A 34 3.55 18.65 6.94
CA CYS A 34 2.78 19.67 7.65
C CYS A 34 3.26 19.88 9.08
N VAL A 35 3.46 18.82 9.86
CA VAL A 35 3.98 18.94 11.23
C VAL A 35 5.36 19.60 11.24
N SER A 36 6.27 19.17 10.35
CA SER A 36 7.65 19.66 10.28
C SER A 36 7.74 21.15 9.93
N LYS A 37 6.70 21.70 9.28
CA LYS A 37 6.63 23.10 8.85
C LYS A 37 5.81 23.99 9.77
N GLY A 38 5.38 23.46 10.93
CA GLY A 38 4.55 24.20 11.88
C GLY A 38 3.09 24.31 11.46
N GLY A 39 2.64 23.41 10.58
CA GLY A 39 1.31 23.36 9.99
C GLY A 39 1.36 23.41 8.46
N CYS A 40 0.27 22.98 7.83
CA CYS A 40 -0.03 23.27 6.43
C CYS A 40 -1.31 24.09 6.34
N ASN A 41 -1.43 24.79 5.22
CA ASN A 41 -2.68 25.41 4.80
C ASN A 41 -3.03 24.84 3.42
N PRO A 42 -3.69 23.65 3.36
CA PRO A 42 -4.00 22.98 2.11
C PRO A 42 -4.80 23.89 1.17
N TYR A 43 -4.39 23.95 -0.10
CA TYR A 43 -5.12 24.67 -1.12
C TYR A 43 -6.42 23.95 -1.43
N GLN A 44 -7.51 24.69 -1.33
CA GLN A 44 -8.82 24.34 -1.88
C GLN A 44 -9.10 25.33 -2.99
N ARG A 45 -9.81 24.92 -4.04
CA ARG A 45 -10.08 25.79 -5.20
C ARG A 45 -10.78 27.08 -4.75
N GLY A 46 -10.20 28.23 -5.07
CA GLY A 46 -10.68 29.55 -4.65
C GLY A 46 -10.35 29.93 -3.19
N GLY A 47 -9.61 29.07 -2.48
CA GLY A 47 -9.18 29.27 -1.11
C GLY A 47 -7.83 29.99 -0.98
N THR A 48 -7.45 30.27 0.27
CA THR A 48 -6.19 30.96 0.60
C THR A 48 -5.02 30.02 0.89
N GLY A 49 -5.19 28.71 0.68
CA GLY A 49 -4.18 27.71 0.97
C GLY A 49 -2.84 27.96 0.25
N THR A 50 -1.75 27.69 0.95
CA THR A 50 -0.37 27.86 0.47
C THR A 50 0.27 26.55 0.06
N ASP A 51 -0.32 25.42 0.43
CA ASP A 51 0.21 24.09 0.19
C ASP A 51 -0.72 23.33 -0.76
N PHE A 52 -0.26 23.11 -1.98
CA PHE A 52 -0.92 22.22 -2.92
C PHE A 52 -0.45 20.80 -2.67
N PHE A 53 -1.40 19.88 -2.68
CA PHE A 53 -1.16 18.45 -2.68
C PHE A 53 -1.81 17.86 -3.92
N ASP A 54 -1.15 16.89 -4.56
CA ASP A 54 -1.71 16.16 -5.72
C ASP A 54 -2.84 15.23 -5.26
N GLU A 55 -3.90 15.82 -4.75
CA GLU A 55 -5.06 15.16 -4.19
C GLU A 55 -6.23 15.17 -5.17
N ARG A 56 -7.15 14.26 -4.87
CA ARG A 56 -8.47 14.15 -5.50
C ARG A 56 -9.17 15.50 -5.53
N SER A 57 -9.47 15.99 -6.73
CA SER A 57 -10.21 17.23 -6.96
C SER A 57 -11.41 16.96 -7.87
N ASP A 58 -12.43 17.80 -7.81
CA ASP A 58 -13.62 17.73 -8.68
C ASP A 58 -13.34 18.16 -10.13
N THR A 59 -12.08 18.38 -10.48
CA THR A 59 -11.62 18.88 -11.77
C THR A 59 -10.32 18.18 -12.18
N THR A 60 -9.87 18.40 -13.41
CA THR A 60 -8.61 17.79 -13.86
C THR A 60 -7.45 18.33 -13.04
N ARG A 61 -6.44 17.50 -12.74
CA ARG A 61 -5.21 17.93 -12.05
C ARG A 61 -4.57 19.17 -12.65
N CYS A 62 -4.57 19.31 -13.98
CA CYS A 62 -4.07 20.51 -14.66
C CYS A 62 -4.87 21.77 -14.31
N ARG A 63 -6.21 21.67 -14.22
CA ARG A 63 -7.05 22.81 -13.80
C ARG A 63 -6.85 23.14 -12.33
N PHE A 64 -6.73 22.12 -11.49
CA PHE A 64 -6.48 22.33 -10.06
C PHE A 64 -5.12 22.99 -9.81
N LEU A 65 -4.06 22.48 -10.45
CA LEU A 65 -2.72 23.08 -10.44
C LEU A 65 -2.73 24.51 -11.00
N ALA A 66 -3.39 24.73 -12.15
CA ALA A 66 -3.48 26.06 -12.75
C ALA A 66 -4.16 27.05 -11.82
N SER A 67 -5.26 26.64 -11.17
CA SER A 67 -5.97 27.47 -10.20
C SER A 67 -5.10 27.81 -8.98
N PHE A 68 -4.33 26.84 -8.47
CA PHE A 68 -3.36 27.09 -7.41
C PHE A 68 -2.31 28.11 -7.83
N LEU A 69 -1.62 27.88 -8.94
CA LEU A 69 -0.56 28.77 -9.43
C LEU A 69 -1.08 30.18 -9.73
N ALA A 70 -2.24 30.30 -10.37
CA ALA A 70 -2.88 31.58 -10.66
C ALA A 70 -3.25 32.35 -9.39
N THR A 71 -3.89 31.67 -8.43
CA THR A 71 -4.27 32.29 -7.16
C THR A 71 -3.05 32.78 -6.37
N ARG A 72 -2.00 31.96 -6.31
CA ARG A 72 -0.80 32.24 -5.52
C ARG A 72 0.07 33.35 -6.12
N GLN A 73 0.19 33.37 -7.44
CA GLN A 73 0.92 34.41 -8.16
C GLN A 73 0.07 35.67 -8.42
N GLN A 74 -1.15 35.74 -7.87
CA GLN A 74 -2.10 36.85 -8.05
C GLN A 74 -2.33 37.18 -9.54
N LEU A 75 -2.44 36.15 -10.36
CA LEU A 75 -2.63 36.27 -11.80
C LEU A 75 -4.08 36.63 -12.14
N ASP A 76 -4.27 37.16 -13.34
CA ASP A 76 -5.61 37.35 -13.90
C ASP A 76 -6.28 35.97 -14.08
N PRO A 77 -7.59 35.81 -13.81
CA PRO A 77 -8.30 34.57 -14.13
C PRO A 77 -8.09 34.06 -15.56
N ALA A 78 -7.83 34.94 -16.54
CA ALA A 78 -7.46 34.54 -17.90
C ALA A 78 -6.16 33.72 -17.97
N ASP A 79 -5.24 33.93 -17.03
CA ASP A 79 -3.98 33.18 -16.94
C ASP A 79 -4.21 31.73 -16.43
N GLU A 80 -5.29 31.44 -15.67
CA GLU A 80 -5.64 30.07 -15.27
C GLU A 80 -5.89 29.18 -16.51
N GLY A 81 -6.62 29.71 -17.50
CA GLY A 81 -6.87 29.00 -18.76
C GLY A 81 -5.59 28.77 -19.57
N PHE A 82 -4.67 29.74 -19.56
CA PHE A 82 -3.36 29.59 -20.20
C PHE A 82 -2.50 28.52 -19.53
N ILE A 83 -2.38 28.54 -18.19
CA ILE A 83 -1.60 27.55 -17.44
C ILE A 83 -2.20 26.15 -17.61
N SER A 84 -3.52 26.03 -17.47
CA SER A 84 -4.21 24.76 -17.68
C SER A 84 -3.99 24.26 -19.10
N GLY A 85 -4.10 25.11 -20.12
CA GLY A 85 -3.83 24.74 -21.52
C GLY A 85 -2.38 24.32 -21.76
N ALA A 86 -1.42 25.01 -21.13
CA ALA A 86 0.01 24.68 -21.21
C ALA A 86 0.35 23.34 -20.51
N CYS A 87 -0.36 23.03 -19.42
CA CYS A 87 -0.30 21.76 -18.72
C CYS A 87 -0.89 20.63 -19.57
N GLU A 88 -2.09 20.84 -20.12
CA GLU A 88 -2.80 19.86 -20.95
C GLU A 88 -2.04 19.54 -22.26
N GLN A 89 -1.41 20.53 -22.91
CA GLN A 89 -0.58 20.32 -24.10
C GLN A 89 0.70 19.51 -23.85
N ARG A 90 1.15 19.46 -22.59
CA ARG A 90 2.34 18.71 -22.17
C ARG A 90 2.01 17.31 -21.67
N LYS A 91 0.73 16.94 -21.61
CA LYS A 91 0.35 15.54 -21.51
C LYS A 91 0.94 14.83 -22.72
N LYS A 92 1.62 13.70 -22.47
CA LYS A 92 2.15 12.90 -23.56
C LYS A 92 0.96 12.36 -24.39
N PRO A 93 1.13 12.21 -25.71
CA PRO A 93 0.07 11.71 -26.57
C PRO A 93 -0.16 10.21 -26.31
N VAL A 94 -1.40 9.88 -25.92
CA VAL A 94 -1.97 8.53 -25.78
C VAL A 94 -1.34 7.54 -26.76
N ASP A 95 -0.65 6.52 -26.25
CA ASP A 95 -0.33 5.34 -27.06
C ASP A 95 -1.67 4.65 -27.39
N PRO A 96 -1.99 4.29 -28.65
CA PRO A 96 -3.25 3.63 -28.95
C PRO A 96 -3.33 2.25 -28.27
N GLY A 97 -3.95 2.20 -27.09
CA GLY A 97 -4.00 1.03 -26.20
C GLY A 97 -3.35 1.23 -24.83
N ASP A 98 -2.94 2.46 -24.50
CA ASP A 98 -2.59 2.91 -23.15
C ASP A 98 -3.67 3.91 -22.71
N ASP A 99 -4.71 3.37 -22.08
CA ASP A 99 -5.94 4.04 -21.65
C ASP A 99 -5.76 4.87 -20.36
N GLU A 100 -4.55 4.83 -19.78
CA GLU A 100 -4.03 5.86 -18.91
C GLU A 100 -3.83 7.16 -19.72
N ASN A 101 -4.90 7.95 -19.88
CA ASN A 101 -4.84 9.34 -20.33
C ASN A 101 -3.66 10.05 -19.67
N GLU A 102 -2.51 10.15 -20.38
CA GLU A 102 -1.23 10.39 -19.71
C GLU A 102 -1.31 11.67 -18.88
N ARG A 103 -1.32 11.48 -17.55
CA ARG A 103 -1.55 12.55 -16.59
C ARG A 103 -0.37 13.51 -16.67
N PHE A 104 -0.63 14.82 -16.70
CA PHE A 104 0.46 15.77 -16.53
C PHE A 104 1.09 15.52 -15.15
N ALA A 105 2.42 15.48 -15.12
CA ALA A 105 3.17 15.07 -13.95
C ALA A 105 3.18 16.20 -12.89
N VAL A 106 2.15 16.26 -12.04
CA VAL A 106 1.99 17.26 -10.97
C VAL A 106 2.70 16.77 -9.69
N PRO A 107 3.72 17.47 -9.17
CA PRO A 107 4.40 17.05 -7.94
C PRO A 107 3.42 16.84 -6.77
N ASP A 108 3.69 15.84 -5.94
CA ASP A 108 2.79 15.45 -4.85
C ASP A 108 2.61 16.53 -3.78
N ILE A 109 3.63 17.37 -3.59
CA ILE A 109 3.58 18.54 -2.71
C ILE A 109 4.14 19.76 -3.45
N ILE A 110 3.44 20.88 -3.43
CA ILE A 110 3.94 22.18 -3.90
C ILE A 110 3.57 23.25 -2.88
N THR A 111 4.56 23.96 -2.34
CA THR A 111 4.30 25.05 -1.41
C THR A 111 4.59 26.41 -2.04
N HIS A 112 3.74 27.39 -1.71
CA HIS A 112 3.90 28.79 -2.10
C HIS A 112 3.79 29.71 -0.89
N GLU A 113 4.96 30.04 -0.32
CA GLU A 113 5.13 31.09 0.69
C GLU A 113 6.30 31.99 0.28
N PRO A 114 6.02 33.08 -0.46
CA PRO A 114 7.06 33.95 -0.99
C PRO A 114 8.00 34.47 0.10
N GLY A 115 9.32 34.36 -0.15
CA GLY A 115 10.35 34.77 0.80
C GLY A 115 10.63 33.76 1.92
N VAL A 116 9.85 32.69 2.02
CA VAL A 116 10.03 31.60 2.99
C VAL A 116 10.33 30.28 2.28
N ARG A 117 9.41 29.83 1.43
CA ARG A 117 9.49 28.55 0.71
C ARG A 117 8.64 28.57 -0.56
N MET A 118 9.27 28.28 -1.69
CA MET A 118 8.59 28.03 -2.97
C MET A 118 9.21 26.77 -3.54
N GLU A 119 8.76 25.63 -3.05
CA GLU A 119 9.40 24.35 -3.34
C GLU A 119 8.38 23.24 -3.59
N PHE A 120 8.82 22.18 -4.26
CA PHE A 120 7.97 21.02 -4.56
C PHE A 120 8.69 19.70 -4.31
N TYR A 121 7.92 18.67 -4.00
CA TYR A 121 8.39 17.31 -3.71
C TYR A 121 7.59 16.28 -4.48
N GLU A 122 8.27 15.22 -4.87
CA GLU A 122 7.73 14.02 -5.48
C GLU A 122 8.07 12.81 -4.60
N ILE A 123 7.12 11.90 -4.45
CA ILE A 123 7.18 10.72 -3.59
C ILE A 123 7.04 9.48 -4.48
N LYS A 124 8.04 8.59 -4.43
CA LYS A 124 8.06 7.37 -5.25
C LYS A 124 8.67 6.17 -4.53
N PRO A 125 8.38 4.94 -4.99
CA PRO A 125 9.07 3.76 -4.47
C PRO A 125 10.60 3.87 -4.67
N ASN A 126 11.38 3.35 -3.73
CA ASN A 126 12.84 3.27 -3.79
C ASN A 126 13.32 2.15 -4.74
N SER A 127 12.78 2.10 -5.96
CA SER A 127 13.23 1.24 -7.05
C SER A 127 13.92 2.07 -8.14
N GLU A 128 14.61 1.42 -9.07
CA GLU A 128 15.18 2.09 -10.24
C GLU A 128 14.09 2.82 -11.05
N ASP A 129 13.04 2.10 -11.43
CA ASP A 129 11.89 2.66 -12.15
C ASP A 129 11.19 3.78 -11.35
N GLY A 130 11.07 3.63 -10.02
CA GLY A 130 10.45 4.65 -9.16
C GLY A 130 11.26 5.94 -9.11
N ARG A 131 12.59 5.83 -9.04
CA ARG A 131 13.52 6.97 -9.09
C ARG A 131 13.53 7.64 -10.46
N GLU A 132 13.48 6.86 -11.54
CA GLU A 132 13.37 7.40 -12.91
C GLU A 132 12.05 8.14 -13.12
N ALA A 133 10.93 7.55 -12.69
CA ALA A 133 9.61 8.18 -12.74
C ALA A 133 9.58 9.49 -11.93
N ALA A 134 10.19 9.50 -10.74
CA ALA A 134 10.31 10.72 -9.93
C ALA A 134 11.09 11.82 -10.67
N ARG A 135 12.25 11.46 -11.26
CA ARG A 135 13.07 12.40 -12.04
C ARG A 135 12.27 12.99 -13.19
N ALA A 136 11.62 12.14 -13.98
CA ALA A 136 10.82 12.56 -15.14
C ALA A 136 9.69 13.52 -14.73
N LYS A 137 9.01 13.24 -13.62
CA LYS A 137 7.93 14.09 -13.09
C LYS A 137 8.46 15.46 -12.61
N VAL A 138 9.54 15.46 -11.84
CA VAL A 138 10.22 16.69 -11.39
C VAL A 138 10.71 17.55 -12.56
N GLU A 139 11.34 16.94 -13.57
CA GLU A 139 11.82 17.66 -14.76
C GLU A 139 10.67 18.20 -15.61
N THR A 140 9.59 17.44 -15.75
CA THR A 140 8.38 17.88 -16.45
C THR A 140 7.78 19.11 -15.77
N PHE A 141 7.66 19.11 -14.45
CA PHE A 141 7.17 20.28 -13.70
C PHE A 141 8.10 21.48 -13.82
N LEU A 142 9.42 21.30 -13.73
CA LEU A 142 10.40 22.37 -13.95
C LEU A 142 10.29 22.97 -15.36
N SER A 143 10.04 22.15 -16.38
CA SER A 143 9.84 22.65 -17.74
C SER A 143 8.60 23.54 -17.87
N LEU A 144 7.54 23.27 -17.10
CA LEU A 144 6.36 24.13 -17.01
C LEU A 144 6.71 25.44 -16.28
N VAL A 145 7.43 25.36 -15.16
CA VAL A 145 7.90 26.54 -14.42
C VAL A 145 8.76 27.45 -15.30
N ASP A 146 9.71 26.88 -16.04
CA ASP A 146 10.59 27.63 -16.96
C ASP A 146 9.80 28.27 -18.10
N PHE A 147 8.81 27.56 -18.64
CA PHE A 147 7.92 28.10 -19.66
C PHE A 147 7.10 29.29 -19.16
N LEU A 148 6.46 29.16 -17.99
CA LEU A 148 5.69 30.25 -17.38
C LEU A 148 6.60 31.43 -16.97
N ALA A 149 7.85 31.14 -16.61
CA ALA A 149 8.83 32.15 -16.22
C ALA A 149 9.26 33.10 -17.35
N VAL A 150 9.00 32.77 -18.62
CA VAL A 150 9.27 33.65 -19.77
C VAL A 150 8.45 34.94 -19.64
N ASP A 151 7.16 34.82 -19.34
CA ASP A 151 6.23 35.96 -19.22
C ASP A 151 6.05 36.42 -17.77
N ARG A 152 6.44 35.58 -16.79
CA ARG A 152 6.26 35.83 -15.35
C ARG A 152 7.51 35.37 -14.56
N PRO A 153 8.58 36.20 -14.48
CA PRO A 153 9.86 35.79 -13.89
C PRO A 153 9.79 35.27 -12.44
N ASP A 154 8.76 35.64 -11.67
CA ASP A 154 8.55 35.16 -10.31
C ASP A 154 8.33 33.64 -10.22
N PHE A 155 7.91 32.98 -11.30
CA PHE A 155 7.85 31.51 -11.34
C PHE A 155 9.22 30.85 -11.13
N LYS A 156 10.33 31.51 -11.48
CA LYS A 156 11.69 30.99 -11.23
C LYS A 156 12.03 30.79 -9.76
N LYS A 157 11.20 31.30 -8.85
CA LYS A 157 11.35 31.08 -7.41
C LYS A 157 10.92 29.67 -6.98
N TYR A 158 10.11 28.97 -7.78
CA TYR A 158 9.82 27.55 -7.54
C TYR A 158 11.06 26.71 -7.83
N GLY A 159 11.52 25.98 -6.83
CA GLY A 159 12.66 25.07 -6.93
C GLY A 159 12.35 23.69 -6.39
N LYS A 160 13.26 22.74 -6.65
CA LYS A 160 13.18 21.41 -6.05
C LYS A 160 13.24 21.53 -4.52
N GLY A 161 12.44 20.71 -3.83
CA GLY A 161 12.36 20.65 -2.38
C GLY A 161 13.68 20.35 -1.68
N THR A 162 14.10 21.24 -0.79
CA THR A 162 15.34 21.06 -0.01
C THR A 162 15.15 21.20 1.49
N GLN A 163 14.07 21.82 1.96
CA GLN A 163 13.89 22.08 3.39
C GLN A 163 13.22 20.96 4.19
N PHE A 164 12.51 20.03 3.54
CA PHE A 164 11.88 18.87 4.20
C PHE A 164 12.68 17.61 3.89
N ASN A 165 13.44 17.13 4.87
CA ASN A 165 14.39 16.04 4.73
C ASN A 165 13.99 14.89 5.67
N PRO A 166 12.92 14.15 5.37
CA PRO A 166 12.50 13.04 6.20
C PRO A 166 13.54 11.91 6.13
N ASP A 167 13.64 11.18 7.23
CA ASP A 167 14.27 9.86 7.36
C ASP A 167 13.52 9.15 8.49
N ARG A 168 12.49 8.38 8.13
CA ARG A 168 11.46 7.92 9.06
C ARG A 168 11.13 6.47 8.81
N THR A 169 11.04 5.72 9.90
CA THR A 169 10.61 4.32 9.91
C THR A 169 9.36 4.22 10.78
N ILE A 170 8.26 3.77 10.19
CA ILE A 170 6.99 3.52 10.87
C ILE A 170 6.78 2.02 10.92
N THR A 171 6.63 1.47 12.13
CA THR A 171 6.32 0.04 12.27
C THR A 171 4.82 -0.13 12.05
N PHE A 172 4.43 -1.04 11.17
CA PHE A 172 3.02 -1.26 10.87
C PHE A 172 2.58 -2.71 11.01
N TYR A 173 3.53 -3.61 11.27
CA TYR A 173 3.25 -5.02 11.53
C TYR A 173 4.32 -5.54 12.50
N GLN A 174 3.89 -6.23 13.56
CA GLN A 174 4.82 -6.87 14.49
C GLN A 174 4.17 -8.12 15.11
N ARG A 175 4.62 -9.30 14.67
CA ARG A 175 4.16 -10.61 15.18
C ARG A 175 5.11 -11.70 14.69
N ASP A 176 5.08 -12.87 15.32
CA ASP A 176 5.72 -14.06 14.79
C ASP A 176 5.02 -14.52 13.50
N TYR A 177 5.75 -14.54 12.38
CA TYR A 177 5.23 -15.06 11.11
C TYR A 177 5.01 -16.57 11.22
N LEU A 178 3.76 -16.99 10.97
CA LEU A 178 3.29 -18.37 11.16
C LEU A 178 3.57 -18.92 12.57
N GLY A 179 3.68 -18.05 13.57
CA GLY A 179 4.03 -18.43 14.94
C GLY A 179 5.50 -18.84 15.15
N ILE A 180 6.32 -18.85 14.11
CA ILE A 180 7.68 -19.43 14.17
C ILE A 180 8.75 -18.35 14.22
N VAL A 181 8.65 -17.35 13.35
CA VAL A 181 9.72 -16.37 13.14
C VAL A 181 9.27 -14.99 13.60
N PRO A 182 9.80 -14.47 14.72
CA PRO A 182 9.55 -13.08 15.12
C PRO A 182 9.89 -12.15 13.97
N CYS A 183 8.89 -11.42 13.48
CA CYS A 183 9.07 -10.50 12.38
C CYS A 183 8.42 -9.15 12.64
N LYS A 184 9.02 -8.13 12.04
CA LYS A 184 8.58 -6.75 12.11
C LYS A 184 8.63 -6.17 10.71
N ALA A 185 7.49 -5.69 10.20
CA ALA A 185 7.45 -4.93 8.97
C ALA A 185 7.28 -3.43 9.26
N SER A 186 8.02 -2.62 8.52
CA SER A 186 8.05 -1.17 8.68
C SER A 186 8.09 -0.46 7.34
N LEU A 187 7.39 0.65 7.25
CA LEU A 187 7.49 1.59 6.15
C LEU A 187 8.68 2.50 6.44
N HIS A 188 9.66 2.52 5.55
CA HIS A 188 10.78 3.44 5.61
C HIS A 188 10.66 4.42 4.45
N TYR A 189 10.66 5.72 4.75
CA TYR A 189 10.74 6.75 3.72
C TYR A 189 11.75 7.81 4.10
N ARG A 190 12.45 8.32 3.08
CA ARG A 190 13.52 9.27 3.25
C ARG A 190 13.70 10.12 2.00
N ARG A 191 14.42 11.22 2.11
CA ARG A 191 14.92 11.91 0.90
C ARG A 191 15.83 10.99 0.08
N ALA A 192 15.71 11.06 -1.25
CA ALA A 192 16.63 10.39 -2.15
C ALA A 192 18.08 10.83 -1.88
N THR A 193 19.02 9.91 -2.02
CA THR A 193 20.45 10.15 -1.71
C THR A 193 21.30 10.33 -2.95
N GLU A 194 20.78 9.87 -4.08
CA GLU A 194 21.39 9.93 -5.39
C GLU A 194 21.47 11.39 -5.85
N PRO A 195 22.66 11.93 -6.15
CA PRO A 195 22.84 13.35 -6.47
C PRO A 195 21.93 13.86 -7.58
N GLU A 196 21.55 13.01 -8.54
CA GLU A 196 20.71 13.40 -9.68
C GLU A 196 19.24 13.67 -9.29
N ILE A 197 18.78 13.14 -8.15
CA ILE A 197 17.39 13.24 -7.68
C ILE A 197 17.26 13.63 -6.21
N ALA A 198 18.37 13.89 -5.51
CA ALA A 198 18.35 14.17 -4.07
C ALA A 198 17.49 15.37 -3.71
N GLU A 199 17.34 16.34 -4.61
CA GLU A 199 16.47 17.49 -4.42
C GLU A 199 15.06 17.22 -4.94
N GLY A 200 14.05 17.48 -4.12
CA GLY A 200 12.65 17.36 -4.49
C GLY A 200 12.13 15.93 -4.65
N VAL A 201 12.91 14.89 -4.28
CA VAL A 201 12.44 13.49 -4.30
C VAL A 201 12.54 12.84 -2.93
N ILE A 202 11.44 12.22 -2.52
CA ILE A 202 11.30 11.36 -1.35
C ILE A 202 11.05 9.94 -1.87
N VAL A 203 11.82 8.98 -1.36
CA VAL A 203 11.70 7.58 -1.72
C VAL A 203 11.19 6.75 -0.54
N TYR A 204 10.45 5.69 -0.83
CA TYR A 204 9.96 4.78 0.21
C TYR A 204 10.18 3.30 -0.12
N GLU A 205 10.25 2.49 0.93
CA GLU A 205 10.41 1.04 0.87
C GLU A 205 9.74 0.38 2.09
N ILE A 206 9.46 -0.91 1.98
CA ILE A 206 9.00 -1.73 3.09
C ILE A 206 10.19 -2.57 3.57
N CYS A 207 10.50 -2.46 4.85
CA CYS A 207 11.57 -3.18 5.51
C CYS A 207 11.00 -4.24 6.45
N VAL A 208 11.49 -5.47 6.32
CA VAL A 208 11.23 -6.57 7.25
C VAL A 208 12.49 -6.87 8.05
N GLU A 209 12.33 -6.95 9.36
CA GLU A 209 13.35 -7.37 10.32
C GLU A 209 12.93 -8.72 10.91
N VAL A 210 13.83 -9.71 10.89
CA VAL A 210 13.59 -11.04 11.49
C VAL A 210 14.75 -11.48 12.37
N ASP A 211 14.45 -12.34 13.34
CA ASP A 211 15.45 -13.04 14.14
C ASP A 211 15.98 -14.29 13.43
N GLY A 212 17.07 -14.15 12.67
CA GLY A 212 17.77 -15.27 12.04
C GLY A 212 18.37 -14.92 10.68
N GLU A 213 18.86 -15.95 9.98
CA GLU A 213 19.13 -15.85 8.54
C GLU A 213 17.80 -15.95 7.79
N LEU A 214 17.53 -14.98 6.92
CA LEU A 214 16.30 -14.92 6.14
C LEU A 214 16.61 -15.27 4.70
N LEU A 215 15.99 -16.33 4.19
CA LEU A 215 15.94 -16.53 2.75
C LEU A 215 15.10 -15.40 2.14
N GLU A 216 15.59 -14.81 1.05
CA GLU A 216 14.93 -13.68 0.38
C GLU A 216 13.46 -13.97 0.04
N ALA A 217 13.14 -15.21 -0.34
CA ALA A 217 11.77 -15.65 -0.62
C ALA A 217 10.84 -15.49 0.60
N PHE A 218 11.30 -15.86 1.79
CA PHE A 218 10.53 -15.65 3.03
C PHE A 218 10.39 -14.16 3.36
N ALA A 219 11.42 -13.35 3.14
CA ALA A 219 11.34 -11.90 3.33
C ALA A 219 10.24 -11.28 2.46
N LYS A 220 10.19 -11.68 1.18
CA LYS A 220 9.18 -11.22 0.22
C LYS A 220 7.77 -11.65 0.63
N ALA A 221 7.60 -12.90 1.06
CA ALA A 221 6.32 -13.40 1.58
C ALA A 221 5.83 -12.58 2.78
N ILE A 222 6.70 -12.31 3.77
CA ILE A 222 6.36 -11.48 4.93
C ILE A 222 5.97 -10.06 4.51
N ILE A 223 6.67 -9.46 3.54
CA ILE A 223 6.32 -8.13 3.02
C ILE A 223 4.93 -8.14 2.39
N VAL A 224 4.63 -9.15 1.56
CA VAL A 224 3.31 -9.29 0.93
C VAL A 224 2.22 -9.46 2.00
N SER A 225 2.42 -10.32 2.99
CA SER A 225 1.49 -10.51 4.12
C SER A 225 1.25 -9.22 4.90
N ALA A 226 2.33 -8.48 5.21
CA ALA A 226 2.22 -7.22 5.93
C ALA A 226 1.44 -6.16 5.11
N VAL A 227 1.68 -6.09 3.80
CA VAL A 227 0.93 -5.20 2.90
C VAL A 227 -0.56 -5.58 2.86
N ILE A 228 -0.88 -6.87 2.76
CA ILE A 228 -2.27 -7.37 2.82
C ILE A 228 -2.91 -6.95 4.14
N ALA A 229 -2.24 -7.22 5.27
CA ALA A 229 -2.74 -6.89 6.60
C ALA A 229 -3.01 -5.39 6.76
N ALA A 230 -2.09 -4.53 6.30
CA ALA A 230 -2.24 -3.08 6.36
C ALA A 230 -3.41 -2.59 5.50
N LEU A 231 -3.53 -3.06 4.25
CA LEU A 231 -4.63 -2.67 3.36
C LEU A 231 -5.98 -3.14 3.90
N ALA A 232 -6.05 -4.35 4.43
CA ALA A 232 -7.26 -4.90 5.03
C ALA A 232 -7.70 -4.12 6.27
N ALA A 233 -6.75 -3.81 7.16
CA ALA A 233 -7.02 -3.02 8.36
C ALA A 233 -7.48 -1.59 8.02
N LEU A 234 -6.91 -0.96 6.98
CA LEU A 234 -7.39 0.33 6.48
C LEU A 234 -8.80 0.24 5.89
N ALA A 235 -9.09 -0.82 5.10
CA ALA A 235 -10.41 -1.01 4.50
C ALA A 235 -11.48 -1.20 5.59
N ALA A 236 -11.18 -2.03 6.60
CA ALA A 236 -12.05 -2.23 7.76
C ALA A 236 -12.29 -0.92 8.53
N ALA A 237 -11.25 -0.09 8.72
CA ALA A 237 -11.37 1.21 9.38
C ALA A 237 -12.25 2.19 8.57
N ALA A 238 -12.07 2.26 7.25
CA ALA A 238 -12.86 3.12 6.37
C ALA A 238 -14.36 2.75 6.41
N ILE A 239 -14.67 1.45 6.37
CA ILE A 239 -16.04 0.94 6.41
C ILE A 239 -16.69 1.21 7.79
N ALA A 240 -15.95 1.01 8.88
CA ALA A 240 -16.46 1.27 10.22
C ALA A 240 -16.89 2.74 10.42
N VAL A 241 -16.18 3.68 9.80
CA VAL A 241 -16.54 5.12 9.79
C VAL A 241 -17.83 5.37 9.01
N ILE A 242 -17.97 4.77 7.82
CA ILE A 242 -19.15 4.99 6.95
C ILE A 242 -20.42 4.40 7.56
N PHE A 243 -20.36 3.20 8.13
CA PHE A 243 -21.53 2.44 8.57
C PHE A 243 -21.77 2.49 10.09
N GLY A 244 -21.08 3.36 10.82
CA GLY A 244 -21.39 3.64 12.23
C GLY A 244 -21.07 2.51 13.20
N GLY A 245 -19.94 1.82 13.02
CA GLY A 245 -19.41 0.86 14.00
C GLY A 245 -19.90 -0.59 13.85
N GLY A 246 -20.47 -0.96 12.71
CA GLY A 246 -20.60 -2.37 12.34
C GLY A 246 -19.21 -2.94 12.06
N VAL A 247 -18.69 -3.79 12.95
CA VAL A 247 -17.57 -4.68 12.62
C VAL A 247 -18.03 -5.44 11.37
N LEU A 248 -17.28 -5.32 10.27
CA LEU A 248 -17.40 -6.30 9.21
C LEU A 248 -17.09 -7.64 9.88
N GLY A 249 -18.13 -8.38 10.28
CA GLY A 249 -17.98 -9.80 10.50
C GLY A 249 -17.33 -10.33 9.23
N PRO A 250 -16.32 -11.21 9.32
CA PRO A 250 -15.57 -11.69 8.16
C PRO A 250 -16.62 -12.09 7.14
N ALA A 251 -16.81 -11.25 6.10
CA ALA A 251 -17.65 -11.63 5.00
C ALA A 251 -16.97 -12.89 4.52
N VAL A 252 -17.63 -14.04 4.67
CA VAL A 252 -17.03 -15.35 4.36
C VAL A 252 -16.55 -15.25 2.93
N LEU A 253 -15.26 -14.98 2.78
CA LEU A 253 -14.64 -14.87 1.48
C LEU A 253 -14.56 -16.32 1.04
N ALA A 254 -15.46 -16.68 0.14
CA ALA A 254 -15.42 -17.99 -0.51
C ALA A 254 -14.19 -17.98 -1.42
N PHE A 255 -13.04 -18.31 -0.84
CA PHE A 255 -11.79 -18.50 -1.54
C PHE A 255 -11.82 -19.86 -2.25
N GLU A 256 -11.12 -19.95 -3.37
CA GLU A 256 -10.83 -21.25 -3.96
C GLU A 256 -9.73 -21.89 -3.10
N SER A 257 -9.95 -23.12 -2.62
CA SER A 257 -8.91 -23.83 -1.86
C SER A 257 -7.60 -23.86 -2.65
N PRO A 258 -6.47 -23.38 -2.08
CA PRO A 258 -5.17 -23.53 -2.73
C PRO A 258 -4.68 -24.98 -2.73
N MET A 259 -5.24 -25.84 -1.86
CA MET A 259 -4.83 -27.24 -1.78
C MET A 259 -5.19 -28.06 -3.04
N GLY A 260 -4.34 -29.03 -3.36
CA GLY A 260 -4.54 -29.94 -4.50
C GLY A 260 -5.34 -31.19 -4.16
N GLY A 261 -5.27 -31.64 -2.90
CA GLY A 261 -5.94 -32.83 -2.39
C GLY A 261 -6.27 -32.73 -0.91
N SER A 262 -6.85 -33.79 -0.34
CA SER A 262 -7.22 -33.84 1.07
C SER A 262 -6.04 -34.16 1.99
N VAL A 263 -6.08 -33.64 3.22
CA VAL A 263 -5.09 -33.88 4.28
C VAL A 263 -5.79 -34.58 5.44
N GLY A 264 -5.29 -35.73 5.90
CA GLY A 264 -5.98 -36.52 6.93
C GLY A 264 -5.60 -38.01 6.92
N PRO A 265 -6.08 -38.82 7.90
CA PRO A 265 -5.80 -40.26 7.96
C PRO A 265 -6.11 -41.05 6.68
N ASP A 266 -7.12 -40.63 5.91
CA ASP A 266 -7.53 -41.22 4.63
C ASP A 266 -7.36 -40.23 3.45
N GLY A 267 -6.63 -39.13 3.66
CA GLY A 267 -6.40 -38.09 2.66
C GLY A 267 -5.27 -38.44 1.68
N ASP A 268 -5.18 -37.66 0.60
CA ASP A 268 -4.08 -37.75 -0.36
C ASP A 268 -2.72 -37.46 0.30
N ASN A 269 -2.72 -36.56 1.30
CA ASN A 269 -1.54 -36.15 2.06
C ASN A 269 -0.37 -35.77 1.15
N ASP A 270 -0.65 -35.00 0.10
CA ASP A 270 0.40 -34.39 -0.70
C ASP A 270 1.31 -33.57 0.24
N PRO A 271 2.65 -33.77 0.21
CA PRO A 271 3.53 -33.12 1.18
C PRO A 271 3.40 -31.59 1.22
N GLN A 272 3.04 -30.97 0.10
CA GLN A 272 2.86 -29.52 0.02
C GLN A 272 1.57 -29.07 0.71
N ASP A 273 0.46 -29.79 0.49
CA ASP A 273 -0.80 -29.53 1.19
C ASP A 273 -0.66 -29.74 2.69
N VAL A 274 0.09 -30.77 3.11
CA VAL A 274 0.36 -31.03 4.53
C VAL A 274 1.16 -29.89 5.17
N ARG A 275 2.19 -29.35 4.50
CA ARG A 275 2.95 -28.20 5.02
C ARG A 275 2.11 -26.94 5.11
N TYR A 276 1.26 -26.71 4.12
CA TYR A 276 0.32 -25.61 4.14
C TYR A 276 -0.59 -25.67 5.37
N VAL A 277 -1.19 -26.83 5.61
CA VAL A 277 -2.06 -27.05 6.79
C VAL A 277 -1.28 -26.95 8.09
N GLN A 278 -0.07 -27.52 8.17
CA GLN A 278 0.83 -27.38 9.34
C GLN A 278 1.13 -25.91 9.64
N ALA A 279 1.42 -25.10 8.62
CA ALA A 279 1.69 -23.67 8.79
C ALA A 279 0.47 -22.89 9.31
N LEU A 280 -0.73 -23.16 8.77
CA LEU A 280 -1.95 -22.48 9.22
C LEU A 280 -2.32 -22.87 10.66
N VAL A 281 -2.24 -24.16 11.00
CA VAL A 281 -2.55 -24.61 12.37
C VAL A 281 -1.51 -24.10 13.36
N ASP A 282 -0.23 -24.00 13.00
CA ASP A 282 0.79 -23.41 13.86
C ASP A 282 0.58 -21.92 14.12
N ASP A 283 0.11 -21.15 13.14
CA ASP A 283 -0.26 -19.75 13.36
C ASP A 283 -1.40 -19.61 14.38
N TRP A 284 -2.41 -20.49 14.32
CA TRP A 284 -3.47 -20.55 15.34
C TRP A 284 -2.94 -21.00 16.70
N ARG A 285 -2.11 -22.05 16.75
CA ARG A 285 -1.53 -22.57 18.01
C ARG A 285 -0.68 -21.51 18.68
N ALA A 286 0.16 -20.79 17.94
CA ALA A 286 0.93 -19.68 18.48
C ALA A 286 0.03 -18.59 19.10
N GLY A 287 -1.04 -18.20 18.40
CA GLY A 287 -2.01 -17.23 18.90
C GLY A 287 -2.76 -17.68 20.17
N THR A 288 -2.87 -18.98 20.40
CA THR A 288 -3.54 -19.57 21.58
C THR A 288 -2.56 -20.07 22.65
N GLY A 289 -1.25 -19.87 22.46
CA GLY A 289 -0.20 -20.35 23.38
C GLY A 289 0.04 -21.86 23.35
N GLY A 290 -0.40 -22.54 22.30
CA GLY A 290 -0.11 -23.96 22.04
C GLY A 290 1.32 -24.19 21.57
N SER A 291 1.82 -25.41 21.76
CA SER A 291 3.13 -25.82 21.25
C SER A 291 3.09 -26.01 19.73
N LEU A 292 4.02 -25.42 18.99
CA LEU A 292 4.14 -25.59 17.55
C LEU A 292 4.47 -27.04 17.17
N ILE A 293 4.03 -27.48 16.00
CA ILE A 293 4.41 -28.76 15.39
C ILE A 293 5.51 -28.55 14.34
N ALA A 294 6.03 -29.64 13.79
CA ALA A 294 6.98 -29.54 12.68
C ALA A 294 6.25 -29.26 11.35
N ILE A 295 6.70 -28.27 10.58
CA ILE A 295 6.30 -28.08 9.18
C ILE A 295 7.20 -28.94 8.30
N ASP A 296 6.89 -30.23 8.20
CA ASP A 296 7.71 -31.23 7.51
C ASP A 296 7.03 -31.85 6.28
N GLY A 297 5.73 -31.64 6.10
CA GLY A 297 4.93 -32.23 5.03
C GLY A 297 4.54 -33.68 5.28
N SER A 298 4.67 -34.17 6.52
CA SER A 298 4.25 -35.50 6.93
C SER A 298 3.01 -35.43 7.82
N PHE A 299 1.92 -36.06 7.40
CA PHE A 299 0.72 -36.15 8.23
C PHE A 299 0.89 -37.25 9.29
N GLY A 300 1.20 -36.85 10.53
CA GLY A 300 1.38 -37.75 11.67
C GLY A 300 0.41 -37.47 12.83
N GLU A 301 0.60 -38.15 13.96
CA GLU A 301 -0.23 -37.98 15.16
C GLU A 301 -0.22 -36.54 15.69
N GLU A 302 0.90 -35.82 15.58
CA GLU A 302 0.99 -34.42 16.01
C GLU A 302 0.13 -33.50 15.14
N THR A 303 0.22 -33.63 13.80
CA THR A 303 -0.62 -32.87 12.85
C THR A 303 -2.10 -33.19 13.04
N ALA A 304 -2.45 -34.48 13.18
CA ALA A 304 -3.83 -34.92 13.38
C ALA A 304 -4.42 -34.38 14.69
N GLY A 305 -3.65 -34.45 15.79
CA GLY A 305 -4.04 -33.90 17.08
C GLY A 305 -4.21 -32.38 17.04
N ALA A 306 -3.27 -31.67 16.40
CA ALA A 306 -3.35 -30.22 16.24
C ALA A 306 -4.60 -29.77 15.47
N LEU A 307 -4.97 -30.48 14.40
CA LEU A 307 -6.18 -30.18 13.63
C LEU A 307 -7.46 -30.53 14.39
N SER A 308 -7.50 -31.65 15.10
CA SER A 308 -8.63 -32.02 15.96
C SER A 308 -8.85 -31.00 17.09
N ASP A 309 -7.76 -30.51 17.70
CA ASP A 309 -7.78 -29.41 18.67
C ASP A 309 -8.39 -28.14 18.06
N PHE A 310 -7.95 -27.77 16.85
CA PHE A 310 -8.46 -26.61 16.12
C PHE A 310 -9.96 -26.75 15.79
N GLN A 311 -10.37 -27.87 15.19
CA GLN A 311 -11.76 -28.16 14.83
C GLN A 311 -12.68 -28.06 16.05
N THR A 312 -12.26 -28.65 17.17
CA THR A 312 -12.99 -28.59 18.44
C THR A 312 -13.10 -27.15 18.96
N ALA A 313 -12.00 -26.39 18.91
CA ALA A 313 -11.97 -25.00 19.37
C ALA A 313 -12.83 -24.06 18.50
N ALA A 314 -12.89 -24.31 17.19
CA ALA A 314 -13.73 -23.60 16.23
C ALA A 314 -15.21 -24.01 16.29
N GLY A 315 -15.56 -25.07 17.05
CA GLY A 315 -16.92 -25.60 17.11
C GLY A 315 -17.34 -26.35 15.84
N LEU A 316 -16.37 -26.85 15.08
CA LEU A 316 -16.56 -27.69 13.91
C LEU A 316 -16.67 -29.17 14.31
N GLU A 317 -17.11 -30.02 13.37
CA GLU A 317 -17.06 -31.46 13.56
C GLU A 317 -15.60 -31.92 13.59
N ASP A 318 -15.22 -32.65 14.65
CA ASP A 318 -13.91 -33.29 14.74
C ASP A 318 -13.88 -34.51 13.82
N THR A 319 -13.18 -34.37 12.69
CA THR A 319 -13.03 -35.41 11.67
C THR A 319 -11.74 -36.21 11.87
N ALA A 320 -11.25 -36.28 13.12
CA ALA A 320 -9.94 -36.82 13.47
C ALA A 320 -8.79 -36.09 12.74
N GLY A 321 -8.94 -34.77 12.57
CA GLY A 321 -7.97 -33.93 11.87
C GLY A 321 -7.94 -34.10 10.35
N SER A 322 -9.06 -34.54 9.75
CA SER A 322 -9.20 -34.62 8.29
C SER A 322 -9.72 -33.30 7.71
N LEU A 323 -9.22 -32.93 6.54
CA LEU A 323 -9.57 -31.70 5.86
C LEU A 323 -9.57 -31.95 4.34
N THR A 324 -10.60 -31.47 3.66
CA THR A 324 -10.81 -31.58 2.21
C THR A 324 -10.85 -30.18 1.58
N PRO A 325 -10.31 -29.98 0.35
CA PRO A 325 -10.40 -28.72 -0.38
C PRO A 325 -11.79 -28.08 -0.34
N GLY A 326 -11.87 -26.84 0.16
CA GLY A 326 -13.07 -26.02 0.28
C GLY A 326 -14.02 -26.41 1.41
N ASP A 327 -13.61 -27.30 2.32
CA ASP A 327 -14.44 -27.64 3.47
C ASP A 327 -14.44 -26.54 4.55
N ALA A 328 -15.28 -26.73 5.57
CA ALA A 328 -15.44 -25.77 6.65
C ALA A 328 -14.18 -25.64 7.54
N THR A 329 -13.38 -26.71 7.67
CA THR A 329 -12.15 -26.67 8.47
C THR A 329 -11.09 -25.83 7.76
N GLU A 330 -10.90 -26.03 6.45
CA GLU A 330 -9.97 -25.23 5.66
C GLU A 330 -10.35 -23.75 5.67
N THR A 331 -11.62 -23.46 5.35
CA THR A 331 -12.13 -22.09 5.31
C THR A 331 -11.90 -21.37 6.64
N GLU A 332 -12.12 -22.06 7.76
CA GLU A 332 -11.93 -21.50 9.09
C GLU A 332 -10.44 -21.34 9.47
N LEU A 333 -9.56 -22.27 9.07
CA LEU A 333 -8.11 -22.14 9.25
C LEU A 333 -7.57 -20.92 8.50
N GLU A 334 -7.93 -20.78 7.22
CA GLU A 334 -7.52 -19.66 6.38
C GLU A 334 -8.08 -18.34 6.92
N SER A 335 -9.36 -18.32 7.31
CA SER A 335 -9.97 -17.13 7.93
C SER A 335 -9.27 -16.75 9.24
N THR A 336 -8.99 -17.73 10.10
CA THR A 336 -8.26 -17.52 11.36
C THR A 336 -6.88 -16.94 11.09
N HIS A 337 -6.16 -17.48 10.11
CA HIS A 337 -4.84 -16.99 9.73
C HIS A 337 -4.88 -15.55 9.20
N LEU A 338 -5.83 -15.22 8.32
CA LEU A 338 -5.99 -13.87 7.80
C LEU A 338 -6.40 -12.88 8.91
N ASN A 339 -7.29 -13.28 9.82
CA ASN A 339 -7.66 -12.49 10.99
C ASN A 339 -6.45 -12.22 11.90
N ASN A 340 -5.61 -13.23 12.09
CA ASN A 340 -4.36 -13.15 12.82
C ASN A 340 -3.37 -12.16 12.18
N LEU A 341 -3.24 -12.17 10.85
CA LEU A 341 -2.43 -11.21 10.10
C LEU A 341 -2.96 -9.79 10.27
N MET A 342 -4.27 -9.58 10.09
CA MET A 342 -4.91 -8.27 10.23
C MET A 342 -4.78 -7.72 11.65
N ALA A 343 -4.95 -8.55 12.67
CA ALA A 343 -4.81 -8.16 14.07
C ALA A 343 -3.38 -7.75 14.46
N ALA A 344 -2.38 -8.19 13.70
CA ALA A 344 -0.98 -7.81 13.88
C ALA A 344 -0.61 -6.48 13.20
N ALA A 345 -1.50 -5.92 12.37
CA ALA A 345 -1.29 -4.62 11.76
C ALA A 345 -1.54 -3.50 12.79
N ASP A 346 -0.54 -2.66 13.02
CA ASP A 346 -0.65 -1.44 13.83
C ASP A 346 -0.57 -0.22 12.94
N LEU A 347 -1.71 0.42 12.72
CA LEU A 347 -1.83 1.60 11.87
C LEU A 347 -1.93 2.90 12.68
N SER A 348 -1.69 2.85 14.00
CA SER A 348 -1.86 4.01 14.88
C SER A 348 -0.93 5.18 14.51
N GLU A 349 0.30 4.88 14.09
CA GLU A 349 1.25 5.89 13.63
C GLU A 349 0.90 6.50 12.26
N PHE A 350 0.01 5.86 11.49
CA PHE A 350 -0.52 6.41 10.23
C PHE A 350 -1.67 7.38 10.46
N GLN A 351 -1.97 7.80 11.69
CA GLN A 351 -2.95 8.87 12.00
C GLN A 351 -4.25 8.77 11.15
N PRO A 352 -5.00 7.65 11.21
CA PRO A 352 -5.91 7.20 10.14
C PRO A 352 -7.11 8.10 9.80
N GLU A 353 -7.30 9.24 10.47
CA GLU A 353 -8.37 10.19 10.16
C GLU A 353 -8.28 10.67 8.70
N GLY A 354 -9.29 10.31 7.89
CA GLY A 354 -9.35 10.62 6.46
C GLY A 354 -8.45 9.77 5.57
N LEU A 355 -7.57 8.91 6.12
CA LEU A 355 -6.72 8.02 5.32
C LEU A 355 -7.57 7.01 4.53
N GLY A 356 -8.61 6.45 5.16
CA GLY A 356 -9.53 5.53 4.48
C GLY A 356 -10.19 6.14 3.24
N ASP A 357 -10.65 7.38 3.34
CA ASP A 357 -11.27 8.10 2.21
C ASP A 357 -10.25 8.35 1.09
N VAL A 358 -9.02 8.69 1.43
CA VAL A 358 -7.93 8.93 0.48
C VAL A 358 -7.51 7.65 -0.25
N VAL A 359 -7.45 6.52 0.46
CA VAL A 359 -7.02 5.24 -0.11
C VAL A 359 -8.13 4.57 -0.91
N PHE A 360 -9.38 4.60 -0.42
CA PHE A 360 -10.48 3.79 -0.97
C PHE A 360 -11.63 4.57 -1.59
N GLY A 361 -11.69 5.89 -1.45
CA GLY A 361 -12.69 6.65 -2.18
C GLY A 361 -12.53 6.51 -3.72
N PRO A 362 -13.56 6.87 -4.50
CA PRO A 362 -13.47 6.88 -5.95
C PRO A 362 -12.44 7.92 -6.44
N ASP A 363 -11.74 7.65 -7.54
CA ASP A 363 -10.90 8.66 -8.21
C ASP A 363 -11.82 9.66 -8.94
N PRO A 364 -11.91 10.93 -8.49
CA PRO A 364 -12.83 11.91 -9.08
C PRO A 364 -12.45 12.34 -10.49
N ASP A 365 -11.20 12.08 -10.92
CA ASP A 365 -10.81 12.32 -12.30
C ASP A 365 -11.60 11.40 -13.25
N GLY A 366 -12.23 10.31 -12.76
CA GLY A 366 -13.08 9.40 -13.55
C GLY A 366 -12.32 8.74 -14.70
N ILE A 367 -10.99 8.79 -14.63
CA ILE A 367 -10.01 8.44 -15.65
C ILE A 367 -9.02 7.47 -14.99
N ASP A 368 -9.56 6.43 -14.39
CA ASP A 368 -8.88 5.15 -14.27
C ASP A 368 -9.80 4.16 -15.00
N THR A 369 -9.95 4.40 -16.32
CA THR A 369 -10.82 3.60 -17.20
C THR A 369 -10.19 2.25 -17.54
N ASP A 370 -8.99 1.94 -17.06
CA ASP A 370 -8.38 0.61 -17.13
C ASP A 370 -8.77 -0.22 -15.90
N LEU A 371 -9.31 0.43 -14.86
CA LEU A 371 -10.36 -0.15 -14.03
C LEU A 371 -11.72 -0.02 -14.74
N GLU A 372 -11.80 -0.34 -16.03
CA GLU A 372 -13.09 -0.58 -16.72
C GLU A 372 -13.83 -1.80 -16.14
N GLU A 373 -13.14 -2.57 -15.30
CA GLU A 373 -13.73 -3.06 -14.07
C GLU A 373 -12.98 -2.39 -12.91
N GLU A 374 -13.59 -1.44 -12.21
CA GLU A 374 -13.55 -1.47 -10.75
C GLU A 374 -14.13 -2.85 -10.44
N GLN A 375 -13.33 -3.90 -10.61
CA GLN A 375 -13.45 -5.10 -9.81
C GLN A 375 -13.56 -4.49 -8.44
N ASP A 376 -14.78 -4.60 -7.89
CA ASP A 376 -15.13 -4.18 -6.55
C ASP A 376 -13.86 -4.34 -5.73
N LEU A 377 -13.36 -3.27 -5.11
CA LEU A 377 -12.09 -3.32 -4.38
C LEU A 377 -12.01 -4.60 -3.51
N GLN A 378 -13.17 -5.04 -3.02
CA GLN A 378 -13.37 -6.36 -2.45
C GLN A 378 -12.90 -7.53 -3.34
N THR A 379 -13.36 -7.66 -4.58
CA THR A 379 -12.89 -8.63 -5.60
C THR A 379 -11.39 -8.57 -5.82
N ALA A 380 -10.80 -7.37 -6.03
CA ALA A 380 -9.36 -7.24 -6.25
C ALA A 380 -8.56 -7.66 -5.00
N PHE A 381 -9.05 -7.26 -3.82
CA PHE A 381 -8.49 -7.67 -2.54
C PHE A 381 -8.62 -9.19 -2.32
N ASN A 382 -9.78 -9.77 -2.62
CA ASN A 382 -10.02 -11.22 -2.52
C ASN A 382 -9.08 -11.99 -3.44
N ALA A 383 -8.89 -11.54 -4.69
CA ALA A 383 -7.95 -12.16 -5.62
C ALA A 383 -6.49 -12.07 -5.13
N PHE A 384 -6.13 -10.98 -4.45
CA PHE A 384 -4.81 -10.84 -3.86
C PHE A 384 -4.61 -11.72 -2.63
N VAL A 385 -5.62 -11.83 -1.76
CA VAL A 385 -5.61 -12.79 -0.65
C VAL A 385 -5.54 -14.22 -1.17
N GLN A 386 -6.30 -14.56 -2.20
CA GLN A 386 -6.26 -15.86 -2.87
C GLN A 386 -4.85 -16.17 -3.38
N GLN A 387 -4.23 -15.23 -4.10
CA GLN A 387 -2.87 -15.40 -4.59
C GLN A 387 -1.87 -15.58 -3.44
N TYR A 388 -2.05 -14.85 -2.34
CA TYR A 388 -1.24 -15.02 -1.15
C TYR A 388 -1.34 -16.42 -0.55
N LEU A 389 -2.55 -16.98 -0.42
CA LEU A 389 -2.75 -18.34 0.11
C LEU A 389 -2.11 -19.39 -0.82
N VAL A 390 -2.21 -19.21 -2.13
CA VAL A 390 -1.50 -20.02 -3.13
C VAL A 390 0.02 -19.93 -2.98
N ASP A 391 0.54 -18.71 -2.82
CA ASP A 391 1.98 -18.49 -2.64
C ASP A 391 2.47 -19.06 -1.31
N LEU A 392 1.68 -18.95 -0.23
CA LEU A 392 1.97 -19.54 1.07
C LEU A 392 2.13 -21.05 0.93
N ARG A 393 1.16 -21.74 0.30
CA ARG A 393 1.24 -23.17 -0.02
C ARG A 393 2.50 -23.52 -0.84
N ASN A 394 2.93 -22.64 -1.74
CA ASN A 394 4.11 -22.86 -2.59
C ASN A 394 5.45 -22.64 -1.90
N VAL A 395 5.49 -21.88 -0.80
CA VAL A 395 6.72 -21.49 -0.11
C VAL A 395 7.03 -22.37 1.09
N VAL A 396 6.01 -22.87 1.80
CA VAL A 396 6.19 -23.82 2.91
C VAL A 396 6.51 -25.21 2.38
#